data_AF-A0A509DPB5-F1
#
_entry.id   AF-A0A509DPB5-F1
#
_cell.length_a   1.000
_cell.length_b   1.000
_cell.length_c   1.000
_cell.angle_alpha   90.00
_cell.angle_beta   90.00
_cell.angle_gamma   90.00
#
_symmetry.space_group_name_H-M   'P 1'
#
loop_
_entity.id
_entity.type
_entity.pdbx_description
1 polymer ?
#
loop_
_entity_poly.entity_id
_entity_poly.type
_entity_poly.pdbx_seq_one_letter_code
_entity_poly.pdbx_strand_id
1 'polypeptide(L)'
;MGGNNLNNAGNVNGQSATLKGDVTSENGWLITKNDKGWKNITYGGGFTMTDSQWIRAVGGKGIITSGEIKGGKVSGGTVRSDGRLSTGEYLQLDKTAVANTKCSPDGLVGRDSKGAILSCQSGVWVGFESYPVGSPIPWPSATPPQGYLLMNGQSFSCSRYPQLARAYPSCKLPDLRGVFIRGWDNGKGLDGDRNRQLLSYQADQSGVYHERGGWLKGHHSGMPYWAQGSTTEMRPKNIAFNYIVKAS
;
A
#
# COMPACT_ATOMS: atom_id res chain seq x y z
N MET A 1 -14.06 -54.09 -47.21
CA MET A 1 -14.48 -54.69 -45.93
C MET A 1 -15.67 -53.85 -45.47
N GLY A 2 -16.94 -54.25 -45.62
CA GLY A 2 -17.52 -55.55 -45.30
C GLY A 2 -17.69 -55.61 -43.78
N GLY A 3 -18.86 -55.27 -43.26
CA GLY A 3 -19.15 -54.96 -41.85
C GLY A 3 -18.86 -56.10 -40.85
N ASN A 4 -17.58 -56.30 -40.57
CA ASN A 4 -17.09 -57.29 -39.61
C ASN A 4 -16.87 -56.62 -38.25
N ASN A 5 -17.30 -57.29 -37.17
CA ASN A 5 -17.07 -56.87 -35.80
C ASN A 5 -15.81 -57.54 -35.24
N LEU A 6 -15.01 -56.80 -34.47
CA LEU A 6 -13.85 -57.32 -33.77
C LEU A 6 -14.18 -57.39 -32.28
N ASN A 7 -14.63 -58.55 -31.82
CA ASN A 7 -15.15 -58.76 -30.46
C ASN A 7 -14.13 -59.52 -29.61
N ASN A 8 -13.92 -59.10 -28.36
CA ASN A 8 -13.09 -59.78 -27.36
C ASN A 8 -11.63 -60.03 -27.77
N ALA A 9 -11.04 -59.13 -28.57
CA ALA A 9 -9.60 -59.18 -28.85
C ALA A 9 -8.82 -58.70 -27.63
N GLY A 10 -7.83 -59.48 -27.18
CA GLY A 10 -6.97 -59.09 -26.05
C GLY A 10 -6.12 -57.86 -26.37
N ASN A 11 -5.19 -58.00 -27.33
CA ASN A 11 -4.36 -56.91 -27.83
C ASN A 11 -4.60 -56.68 -29.32
N VAL A 12 -4.78 -55.42 -29.72
CA VAL A 12 -4.84 -55.02 -31.13
C VAL A 12 -3.63 -54.13 -31.41
N ASN A 13 -2.75 -54.56 -32.31
CA ASN A 13 -1.54 -53.82 -32.69
C ASN A 13 -1.61 -53.43 -34.18
N GLY A 14 -1.45 -52.15 -34.49
CA GLY A 14 -1.47 -51.62 -35.84
C GLY A 14 -0.79 -50.25 -35.91
N GLN A 15 -0.33 -49.85 -37.11
CA GLN A 15 0.37 -48.57 -37.30
C GLN A 15 -0.56 -47.35 -37.25
N SER A 16 -1.81 -47.51 -37.69
CA SER A 16 -2.82 -46.45 -37.73
C SER A 16 -4.23 -47.03 -37.65
N ALA A 17 -5.17 -46.29 -37.07
CA ALA A 17 -6.59 -46.61 -37.12
C ALA A 17 -7.40 -45.34 -37.42
N THR A 18 -8.41 -45.46 -38.28
CA THR A 18 -9.39 -44.40 -38.57
C THR A 18 -10.76 -44.89 -38.13
N LEU A 19 -11.34 -44.21 -37.15
CA LEU A 19 -12.64 -44.58 -36.55
C LEU A 19 -13.67 -43.54 -36.95
N LYS A 20 -14.86 -43.98 -37.39
CA LYS A 20 -15.97 -43.09 -37.79
C LYS A 20 -16.88 -42.69 -36.63
N GLY A 21 -16.76 -43.36 -35.48
CA GLY A 21 -17.56 -43.11 -34.28
C GLY A 21 -16.68 -42.84 -33.06
N ASP A 22 -17.31 -42.86 -31.89
CA ASP A 22 -16.65 -42.55 -30.61
C ASP A 22 -15.68 -43.66 -30.16
N VAL A 23 -14.73 -43.25 -29.33
CA VAL A 23 -13.80 -44.16 -28.63
C VAL A 23 -14.11 -44.10 -27.15
N THR A 24 -14.56 -45.23 -26.58
CA THR A 24 -14.90 -45.36 -25.16
C THR A 24 -13.96 -46.34 -24.47
N SER A 25 -13.47 -45.97 -23.29
CA SER A 25 -12.79 -46.89 -22.38
C SER A 25 -13.57 -46.97 -21.07
N GLU A 26 -13.93 -48.17 -20.63
CA GLU A 26 -14.73 -48.35 -19.42
C GLU A 26 -13.90 -48.23 -18.14
N ASN A 27 -12.69 -48.81 -18.14
CA ASN A 27 -11.80 -48.86 -16.97
C ASN A 27 -10.31 -48.66 -17.33
N GLY A 28 -10.04 -48.13 -18.52
CA GLY A 28 -8.68 -47.91 -19.03
C GLY A 28 -8.36 -46.44 -19.25
N TRP A 29 -7.06 -46.14 -19.31
CA TRP A 29 -6.58 -44.80 -19.66
C TRP A 29 -6.43 -44.70 -21.18
N LEU A 30 -6.73 -43.52 -21.74
CA LEU A 30 -6.25 -43.17 -23.09
C LEU A 30 -4.77 -42.77 -22.98
N ILE A 31 -3.88 -43.72 -23.25
CA ILE A 31 -2.43 -43.54 -23.10
C ILE A 31 -1.82 -43.13 -24.43
N THR A 32 -1.10 -42.02 -24.44
CA THR A 32 -0.25 -41.59 -25.56
C THR A 32 1.22 -41.70 -25.15
N LYS A 33 2.11 -41.86 -26.14
CA LYS A 33 3.56 -41.96 -25.91
C LYS A 33 4.30 -40.91 -26.71
N ASN A 34 5.52 -40.62 -26.30
CA ASN A 34 6.41 -39.62 -26.90
C ASN A 34 5.82 -38.20 -26.77
N ASP A 35 6.00 -37.36 -27.78
CA ASP A 35 5.73 -35.92 -27.76
C ASP A 35 4.36 -35.53 -28.36
N LYS A 36 3.48 -36.52 -28.56
CA LYS A 36 2.14 -36.34 -29.17
C LYS A 36 1.05 -36.58 -28.14
N GLY A 37 -0.17 -36.18 -28.49
CA GLY A 37 -1.34 -36.34 -27.65
C GLY A 37 -2.61 -36.35 -28.49
N TRP A 38 -3.68 -35.76 -27.96
CA TRP A 38 -4.93 -35.60 -28.71
C TRP A 38 -4.89 -34.36 -29.60
N LYS A 39 -5.28 -34.49 -30.87
CA LYS A 39 -5.36 -33.37 -31.81
C LYS A 39 -6.64 -33.46 -32.63
N ASN A 40 -7.38 -32.36 -32.70
CA ASN A 40 -8.45 -32.16 -33.66
C ASN A 40 -7.86 -31.61 -34.96
N ILE A 41 -8.00 -32.35 -36.07
CA ILE A 41 -7.44 -31.96 -37.37
C ILE A 41 -8.19 -30.76 -37.97
N THR A 42 -9.52 -30.78 -37.91
CA THR A 42 -10.39 -29.72 -38.48
C THR A 42 -10.08 -28.35 -37.91
N TYR A 43 -9.88 -28.25 -36.60
CA TYR A 43 -9.66 -26.97 -35.91
C TYR A 43 -8.21 -26.72 -35.50
N GLY A 44 -7.32 -27.68 -35.76
CA GLY A 44 -5.89 -27.61 -35.46
C GLY A 44 -5.52 -27.54 -33.97
N GLY A 45 -6.50 -27.74 -33.08
CA GLY A 45 -6.32 -27.69 -31.61
C GLY A 45 -6.07 -29.05 -30.99
N GLY A 46 -5.75 -29.09 -29.69
CA GLY A 46 -5.45 -30.34 -29.00
C GLY A 46 -4.71 -30.16 -27.68
N PHE A 47 -4.24 -31.27 -27.12
CA PHE A 47 -3.34 -31.29 -25.96
C PHE A 47 -2.16 -32.20 -26.23
N THR A 48 -0.96 -31.76 -25.85
CA THR A 48 0.28 -32.53 -25.94
C THR A 48 1.19 -32.29 -24.73
N MET A 49 2.12 -33.20 -24.49
CA MET A 49 3.19 -33.06 -23.50
C MET A 49 4.52 -33.29 -24.22
N THR A 50 5.36 -32.25 -24.26
CA THR A 50 6.69 -32.31 -24.89
C THR A 50 7.83 -32.26 -23.87
N ASP A 51 7.48 -32.19 -22.58
CA ASP A 51 8.37 -32.34 -21.44
C ASP A 51 7.59 -32.97 -20.27
N SER A 52 8.29 -33.23 -19.16
CA SER A 52 7.72 -33.84 -17.96
C SER A 52 6.94 -32.86 -17.07
N GLN A 53 6.85 -31.58 -17.44
CA GLN A 53 6.32 -30.54 -16.54
C GLN A 53 4.99 -29.94 -17.02
N TRP A 54 4.73 -29.92 -18.33
CA TRP A 54 3.63 -29.13 -18.88
C TRP A 54 2.77 -29.87 -19.89
N ILE A 55 1.45 -29.78 -19.68
CA ILE A 55 0.44 -29.98 -20.73
C ILE A 55 0.34 -28.69 -21.54
N ARG A 56 0.38 -28.83 -22.86
CA ARG A 56 0.35 -27.72 -23.82
C ARG A 56 -0.86 -27.83 -24.73
N ALA A 57 -1.55 -26.72 -24.93
CA ALA A 57 -2.56 -26.63 -25.97
C ALA A 57 -1.88 -26.57 -27.35
N VAL A 58 -2.27 -27.47 -28.25
CA VAL A 58 -1.78 -27.51 -29.62
C VAL A 58 -2.31 -26.30 -30.39
N GLY A 59 -1.45 -25.63 -31.16
CA GLY A 59 -1.84 -24.47 -31.98
C GLY A 59 -2.18 -23.22 -31.18
N GLY A 60 -1.71 -23.10 -29.93
CA GLY A 60 -1.93 -21.90 -29.09
C GLY A 60 -3.38 -21.70 -28.64
N LYS A 61 -4.20 -22.75 -28.64
CA LYS A 61 -5.61 -22.68 -28.24
C LYS A 61 -5.76 -22.52 -26.73
N GLY A 62 -6.88 -21.94 -26.30
CA GLY A 62 -7.24 -21.85 -24.88
C GLY A 62 -8.09 -23.04 -24.40
N ILE A 63 -8.37 -23.07 -23.10
CA ILE A 63 -9.38 -23.95 -22.48
C ILE A 63 -10.53 -23.06 -22.01
N ILE A 64 -11.75 -23.36 -22.43
CA ILE A 64 -12.97 -22.72 -21.95
C ILE A 64 -13.83 -23.78 -21.25
N THR A 65 -14.38 -23.45 -20.09
CA THR A 65 -15.31 -24.30 -19.33
C THR A 65 -16.44 -23.43 -18.78
N SER A 66 -17.63 -24.01 -18.63
CA SER A 66 -18.74 -23.37 -17.91
C SER A 66 -18.62 -23.54 -16.38
N GLY A 67 -17.72 -24.41 -15.92
CA GLY A 67 -17.44 -24.68 -14.51
C GLY A 67 -16.07 -24.17 -14.06
N GLU A 68 -15.46 -24.89 -13.11
CA GLU A 68 -14.15 -24.52 -12.56
C GLU A 68 -13.01 -25.29 -13.25
N ILE A 69 -11.87 -24.62 -13.46
CA ILE A 69 -10.60 -25.29 -13.72
C ILE A 69 -9.84 -25.32 -12.40
N LYS A 70 -9.65 -26.52 -11.83
CA LYS A 70 -8.78 -26.72 -10.66
C LYS A 70 -7.40 -27.10 -11.14
N GLY A 71 -6.40 -26.31 -10.77
CA GLY A 71 -5.02 -26.51 -11.17
C GLY A 71 -4.04 -25.95 -10.13
N GLY A 72 -2.76 -26.23 -10.31
CA GLY A 72 -1.70 -25.69 -9.45
C GLY A 72 -1.35 -24.24 -9.76
N LYS A 73 -0.07 -23.90 -9.67
CA LYS A 73 0.43 -22.56 -9.98
C LYS A 73 0.29 -22.24 -11.47
N VAL A 74 -0.29 -21.08 -11.78
CA VAL A 74 -0.19 -20.50 -13.13
C VAL A 74 1.14 -19.74 -13.21
N SER A 75 2.08 -20.23 -14.02
CA SER A 75 3.36 -19.56 -14.27
C SER A 75 3.54 -19.23 -15.75
N GLY A 76 4.15 -18.07 -16.05
CA GLY A 76 4.53 -17.71 -17.42
C GLY A 76 3.59 -16.71 -18.13
N GLY A 77 2.88 -15.85 -17.40
CA GLY A 77 2.04 -14.82 -18.02
C GLY A 77 1.21 -14.03 -17.01
N THR A 78 0.22 -13.28 -17.51
CA THR A 78 -0.79 -12.57 -16.72
C THR A 78 -2.06 -13.40 -16.56
N VAL A 79 -2.72 -13.31 -15.40
CA VAL A 79 -4.10 -13.79 -15.22
C VAL A 79 -5.05 -12.61 -15.40
N ARG A 80 -5.94 -12.67 -16.39
CA ARG A 80 -7.00 -11.67 -16.61
C ARG A 80 -8.34 -12.31 -16.24
N SER A 81 -9.12 -11.65 -15.38
CA SER A 81 -10.52 -11.96 -15.12
C SER A 81 -11.37 -10.80 -15.65
N ASP A 82 -12.42 -11.07 -16.42
CA ASP A 82 -13.43 -10.06 -16.79
C ASP A 82 -14.40 -9.78 -15.63
N GLY A 83 -14.38 -10.63 -14.59
CA GLY A 83 -15.09 -10.44 -13.32
C GLY A 83 -14.13 -10.21 -12.16
N ARG A 84 -14.44 -10.80 -11.01
CA ARG A 84 -13.59 -10.72 -9.81
C ARG A 84 -12.48 -11.77 -9.86
N LEU A 85 -11.33 -11.43 -9.29
CA LEU A 85 -10.30 -12.39 -8.87
C LEU A 85 -10.37 -12.47 -7.34
N SER A 86 -10.54 -13.67 -6.78
CA SER A 86 -10.65 -13.91 -5.34
C SER A 86 -9.80 -15.10 -4.92
N THR A 87 -9.25 -15.05 -3.70
CA THR A 87 -8.50 -16.13 -3.08
C THR A 87 -9.25 -16.66 -1.86
N GLY A 88 -9.11 -17.96 -1.55
CA GLY A 88 -9.65 -18.54 -0.31
C GLY A 88 -8.88 -18.14 0.95
N GLU A 89 -7.62 -17.71 0.79
CA GLU A 89 -6.77 -17.14 1.85
C GLU A 89 -6.32 -15.73 1.43
N TYR A 90 -5.04 -15.56 1.08
CA TYR A 90 -4.42 -14.26 0.82
C TYR A 90 -3.96 -14.10 -0.63
N LEU A 91 -4.03 -12.86 -1.14
CA LEU A 91 -3.40 -12.47 -2.41
C LEU A 91 -1.94 -12.08 -2.17
N GLN A 92 -1.01 -12.95 -2.54
CA GLN A 92 0.43 -12.68 -2.49
C GLN A 92 0.86 -11.89 -3.74
N LEU A 93 1.44 -10.70 -3.53
CA LEU A 93 2.07 -9.91 -4.58
C LEU A 93 3.60 -10.03 -4.49
N ASP A 94 4.19 -10.86 -5.35
CA ASP A 94 5.63 -11.17 -5.27
C ASP A 94 6.52 -9.98 -5.64
N LYS A 95 6.08 -9.14 -6.57
CA LYS A 95 6.84 -7.95 -6.98
C LYS A 95 6.65 -6.83 -5.97
N THR A 96 7.76 -6.29 -5.47
CA THR A 96 7.75 -5.10 -4.63
C THR A 96 7.83 -3.82 -5.48
N ALA A 97 7.27 -2.75 -4.94
CA ALA A 97 7.33 -1.39 -5.48
C ALA A 97 7.97 -0.46 -4.44
N VAL A 98 8.52 0.66 -4.90
CA VAL A 98 9.14 1.67 -4.03
C VAL A 98 8.26 2.91 -4.04
N ALA A 99 7.80 3.34 -2.86
CA ALA A 99 7.01 4.56 -2.74
C ALA A 99 7.72 5.76 -3.37
N ASN A 100 6.96 6.67 -3.97
CA ASN A 100 7.44 7.86 -4.70
C ASN A 100 8.24 7.58 -5.98
N THR A 101 8.19 6.35 -6.51
CA THR A 101 8.77 6.04 -7.83
C THR A 101 7.69 5.92 -8.90
N LYS A 102 8.09 6.12 -10.17
CA LYS A 102 7.18 6.09 -11.31
C LYS A 102 6.48 4.74 -11.45
N CYS A 103 5.19 4.77 -11.76
CA CYS A 103 4.38 3.60 -12.06
C CYS A 103 3.43 3.90 -13.22
N SER A 104 2.93 2.85 -13.87
CA SER A 104 1.93 2.93 -14.92
C SER A 104 1.35 1.54 -15.18
N PRO A 105 0.06 1.41 -15.53
CA PRO A 105 -0.95 2.46 -15.49
C PRO A 105 -1.37 2.81 -14.06
N ASP A 106 -2.12 3.91 -13.90
CA ASP A 106 -2.79 4.21 -12.65
C ASP A 106 -3.78 3.09 -12.29
N GLY A 107 -3.95 2.84 -10.99
CA GLY A 107 -4.83 1.79 -10.45
C GLY A 107 -4.14 0.46 -10.17
N LEU A 108 -2.84 0.30 -10.48
CA LEU A 108 -2.10 -0.88 -10.05
C LEU A 108 -2.02 -0.95 -8.51
N VAL A 109 -2.13 -2.17 -7.98
CA VAL A 109 -1.93 -2.47 -6.56
C VAL A 109 -0.65 -3.29 -6.41
N GLY A 110 0.22 -2.85 -5.52
CA GLY A 110 1.51 -3.47 -5.21
C GLY A 110 1.78 -3.45 -3.72
N ARG A 111 2.99 -3.81 -3.33
CA ARG A 111 3.45 -3.68 -1.94
C ARG A 111 4.89 -3.20 -1.89
N ASP A 112 5.28 -2.57 -0.79
CA ASP A 112 6.69 -2.30 -0.51
C ASP A 112 7.43 -3.54 0.03
N SER A 113 8.73 -3.40 0.28
CA SER A 113 9.56 -4.48 0.84
C SER A 113 9.15 -4.96 2.24
N LYS A 114 8.36 -4.16 2.98
CA LYS A 114 7.85 -4.49 4.32
C LYS A 114 6.43 -5.07 4.28
N GLY A 115 5.81 -5.11 3.10
CA GLY A 115 4.45 -5.60 2.89
C GLY A 115 3.37 -4.53 2.98
N ALA A 116 3.72 -3.25 3.12
CA ALA A 116 2.73 -2.18 3.09
C ALA A 116 2.15 -2.04 1.68
N ILE A 117 0.83 -1.94 1.56
CA ILE A 117 0.15 -1.80 0.26
C ILE A 117 0.47 -0.45 -0.36
N LEU A 118 0.83 -0.49 -1.63
CA LEU A 118 1.01 0.66 -2.50
C LEU A 118 -0.01 0.64 -3.63
N SER A 119 -0.47 1.81 -4.04
CA SER A 119 -1.31 1.99 -5.23
C SER A 119 -0.61 2.94 -6.19
N CYS A 120 -0.68 2.65 -7.48
CA CYS A 120 -0.22 3.57 -8.51
C CYS A 120 -1.27 4.65 -8.72
N GLN A 121 -0.94 5.90 -8.41
CA GLN A 121 -1.83 7.05 -8.56
C GLN A 121 -1.06 8.22 -9.15
N SER A 122 -1.61 8.86 -10.18
CA SER A 122 -0.96 9.97 -10.89
C SER A 122 0.47 9.63 -11.36
N GLY A 123 0.68 8.38 -11.80
CA GLY A 123 1.95 7.87 -12.30
C GLY A 123 3.01 7.62 -11.23
N VAL A 124 2.65 7.61 -9.93
CA VAL A 124 3.58 7.38 -8.82
C VAL A 124 3.04 6.35 -7.83
N TRP A 125 3.91 5.47 -7.33
CA TRP A 125 3.56 4.55 -6.24
C TRP A 125 3.35 5.31 -4.94
N VAL A 126 2.13 5.29 -4.41
CA VAL A 126 1.78 5.94 -3.15
C VAL A 126 1.25 4.92 -2.15
N GLY A 127 1.59 5.10 -0.88
CA GLY A 127 0.98 4.33 0.21
C GLY A 127 -0.37 4.92 0.61
N PHE A 128 -1.18 4.13 1.30
CA PHE A 128 -2.32 4.66 2.04
C PHE A 128 -1.78 5.43 3.27
N GLU A 129 -1.58 6.74 3.13
CA GLU A 129 -1.24 7.60 4.26
C GLU A 129 -2.45 8.43 4.70
N SER A 130 -2.85 8.29 5.97
CA SER A 130 -3.90 9.12 6.57
C SER A 130 -3.39 10.50 7.03
N TYR A 131 -2.07 10.70 7.08
CA TYR A 131 -1.42 11.93 7.56
C TYR A 131 -0.17 12.23 6.74
N PRO A 132 -0.04 13.43 6.15
CA PRO A 132 1.15 13.81 5.40
C PRO A 132 2.42 13.73 6.26
N VAL A 133 3.48 13.10 5.73
CA VAL A 133 4.82 13.12 6.33
C VAL A 133 5.24 14.56 6.64
N GLY A 134 5.73 14.81 7.86
CA GLY A 134 6.09 16.14 8.33
C GLY A 134 5.03 16.82 9.19
N SER A 135 3.80 16.31 9.24
CA SER A 135 2.75 16.89 10.08
C SER A 135 3.01 16.61 11.56
N PRO A 136 2.90 17.61 12.46
CA PRO A 136 2.90 17.38 13.90
C PRO A 136 1.60 16.67 14.32
N ILE A 137 1.73 15.55 15.01
CA ILE A 137 0.62 14.72 15.48
C ILE A 137 0.67 14.67 17.02
N PRO A 138 -0.41 15.07 17.72
CA PRO A 138 -0.52 14.86 19.16
C PRO A 138 -0.48 13.37 19.52
N TRP A 139 0.38 12.99 20.46
CA TRP A 139 0.59 11.61 20.91
C TRP A 139 0.53 11.49 22.43
N PRO A 140 -0.30 10.61 22.99
CA PRO A 140 -0.57 10.56 24.43
C PRO A 140 0.52 9.87 25.26
N SER A 141 1.47 9.17 24.63
CA SER A 141 2.50 8.38 25.34
C SER A 141 3.89 9.00 25.20
N ALA A 142 4.76 8.76 26.20
CA ALA A 142 6.16 9.19 26.19
C ALA A 142 6.94 8.58 25.00
N THR A 143 6.59 7.36 24.58
CA THR A 143 7.29 6.63 23.53
C THR A 143 6.50 6.70 22.22
N PRO A 144 7.06 7.25 21.13
CA PRO A 144 6.40 7.25 19.82
C PRO A 144 6.30 5.83 19.24
N PRO A 145 5.27 5.53 18.42
CA PRO A 145 5.21 4.28 17.67
C PRO A 145 6.40 4.14 16.71
N GLN A 146 6.68 2.91 16.29
CA GLN A 146 7.69 2.66 15.27
C GLN A 146 7.38 3.45 13.98
N GLY A 147 8.41 4.09 13.42
CA GLY A 147 8.27 4.93 12.22
C GLY A 147 7.92 6.40 12.52
N TYR A 148 7.83 6.79 13.78
CA TYR A 148 7.62 8.17 14.21
C TYR A 148 8.79 8.70 15.03
N LEU A 149 9.00 10.02 14.99
CA LEU A 149 10.01 10.74 15.77
C LEU A 149 9.35 11.76 16.67
N LEU A 150 9.88 11.97 17.88
CA LEU A 150 9.48 13.06 18.75
C LEU A 150 9.93 14.41 18.18
N MET A 151 9.10 15.44 18.28
CA MET A 151 9.43 16.80 17.86
C MET A 151 10.04 17.58 19.03
N ASN A 152 11.25 17.18 19.43
CA ASN A 152 11.98 17.68 20.60
C ASN A 152 13.29 18.41 20.23
N GLY A 153 13.37 18.96 19.02
CA GLY A 153 14.58 19.62 18.54
C GLY A 153 15.65 18.70 17.94
N GLN A 154 15.39 17.38 17.86
CA GLN A 154 16.38 16.42 17.37
C GLN A 154 16.68 16.56 15.88
N SER A 155 17.91 16.20 15.50
CA SER A 155 18.31 16.04 14.10
C SER A 155 17.91 14.65 13.59
N PHE A 156 17.68 14.52 12.29
CA PHE A 156 17.37 13.25 11.63
C PHE A 156 18.19 13.06 10.36
N SER A 157 18.28 11.83 9.86
CA SER A 157 18.98 11.55 8.61
C SER A 157 18.09 11.87 7.39
N CYS A 158 18.46 12.91 6.64
CA CYS A 158 17.76 13.29 5.41
C CYS A 158 17.82 12.23 4.31
N SER A 159 18.91 11.45 4.23
CA SER A 159 19.02 10.34 3.27
C SER A 159 18.09 9.18 3.66
N ARG A 160 17.91 8.94 4.96
CA ARG A 160 17.00 7.91 5.47
C ARG A 160 15.53 8.33 5.35
N TYR A 161 15.24 9.61 5.53
CA TYR A 161 13.89 10.17 5.57
C TYR A 161 13.71 11.32 4.55
N PRO A 162 13.77 11.03 3.23
CA PRO A 162 13.76 12.06 2.20
C PRO A 162 12.43 12.83 2.13
N GLN A 163 11.30 12.20 2.48
CA GLN A 163 10.01 12.89 2.55
C GLN A 163 9.94 13.85 3.75
N LEU A 164 10.46 13.44 4.91
CA LEU A 164 10.56 14.33 6.06
C LEU A 164 11.53 15.49 5.80
N ALA A 165 12.61 15.25 5.04
CA ALA A 165 13.55 16.28 4.61
C ALA A 165 12.90 17.34 3.69
N ARG A 166 11.88 16.97 2.89
CA ARG A 166 11.12 17.96 2.10
C ARG A 166 10.30 18.89 3.00
N ALA A 167 9.77 18.39 4.10
CA ALA A 167 9.02 19.18 5.07
C ALA A 167 9.95 20.00 6.00
N TYR A 168 11.09 19.42 6.39
CA TYR A 168 12.11 20.03 7.27
C TYR A 168 13.50 19.99 6.60
N PRO A 169 13.82 20.93 5.70
CA PRO A 169 15.04 20.89 4.88
C PRO A 169 16.36 20.95 5.65
N SER A 170 16.35 21.47 6.88
CA SER A 170 17.52 21.52 7.77
C SER A 170 17.87 20.17 8.40
N CYS A 171 17.12 19.10 8.10
CA CYS A 171 17.28 17.78 8.72
C CYS A 171 17.13 17.83 10.26
N LYS A 172 16.40 18.82 10.78
CA LYS A 172 16.19 19.04 12.21
C LYS A 172 14.73 19.38 12.47
N LEU A 173 14.14 18.70 13.45
CA LEU A 173 12.78 18.97 13.88
C LEU A 173 12.75 20.20 14.82
N PRO A 174 11.64 20.96 14.84
CA PRO A 174 11.45 21.97 15.87
C PRO A 174 11.29 21.29 17.25
N ASP A 175 11.60 22.02 18.31
CA ASP A 175 11.25 21.59 19.67
C ASP A 175 9.88 22.14 20.02
N LEU A 176 8.88 21.25 20.06
CA LEU A 176 7.50 21.61 20.32
C LEU A 176 7.06 21.28 21.76
N ARG A 177 8.00 20.96 22.65
CA ARG A 177 7.68 20.70 24.06
C ARG A 177 7.22 21.99 24.73
N GLY A 178 6.00 21.97 25.29
CA GLY A 178 5.43 23.10 26.01
C GLY A 178 5.00 24.28 25.13
N VAL A 179 4.99 24.14 23.80
CA VAL A 179 4.52 25.18 22.88
C VAL A 179 3.17 24.80 22.28
N PHE A 180 2.36 25.81 21.99
CA PHE A 180 1.11 25.64 21.23
C PHE A 180 1.37 25.89 19.75
N ILE A 181 0.71 25.11 18.90
CA ILE A 181 0.70 25.34 17.44
C ILE A 181 -0.43 26.32 17.12
N ARG A 182 -0.12 27.37 16.35
CA ARG A 182 -1.09 28.33 15.83
C ARG A 182 -1.11 28.33 14.30
N GLY A 183 -2.18 28.85 13.73
CA GLY A 183 -2.22 29.15 12.30
C GLY A 183 -1.22 30.25 11.93
N TRP A 184 -0.55 30.08 10.79
CA TRP A 184 0.25 31.14 10.17
C TRP A 184 -0.69 32.16 9.52
N ASP A 185 -0.49 33.45 9.82
CA ASP A 185 -1.37 34.53 9.35
C ASP A 185 -1.37 34.67 7.83
N ASN A 186 -0.21 34.45 7.20
CA ASN A 186 -0.03 34.51 5.75
C ASN A 186 -0.67 35.75 5.10
N GLY A 187 -0.57 36.91 5.75
CA GLY A 187 -1.08 38.18 5.22
C GLY A 187 -2.56 38.45 5.46
N LYS A 188 -3.26 37.64 6.29
CA LYS A 188 -4.64 37.90 6.71
C LYS A 188 -4.76 39.16 7.59
N GLY A 189 -3.66 39.59 8.23
CA GLY A 189 -3.59 40.83 9.00
C GLY A 189 -4.11 40.72 10.43
N LEU A 190 -4.31 39.50 10.95
CA LEU A 190 -4.66 39.27 12.35
C LEU A 190 -3.41 39.24 13.24
N ASP A 191 -2.27 38.90 12.65
CA ASP A 191 -0.99 38.89 13.33
C ASP A 191 -0.19 40.17 13.06
N GLY A 192 0.00 40.99 14.09
CA GLY A 192 0.72 42.26 13.99
C GLY A 192 2.24 42.11 13.88
N ASP A 193 2.79 40.91 14.11
CA ASP A 193 4.22 40.65 14.00
C ASP A 193 4.63 40.47 12.53
N ARG A 194 5.21 41.51 11.94
CA ARG A 194 5.68 41.52 10.54
C ARG A 194 6.83 40.57 10.26
N ASN A 195 7.52 40.07 11.29
CA ASN A 195 8.63 39.13 11.16
C ASN A 195 8.20 37.68 11.43
N ARG A 196 6.92 37.42 11.73
CA ARG A 196 6.39 36.07 11.93
C ARG A 196 6.56 35.24 10.65
N GLN A 197 7.16 34.06 10.80
CA GLN A 197 7.36 33.11 9.71
C GLN A 197 6.85 31.72 10.12
N LEU A 198 6.69 30.81 9.15
CA LEU A 198 6.44 29.41 9.46
C LEU A 198 7.54 28.87 10.39
N LEU A 199 7.13 28.13 11.42
CA LEU A 199 8.02 27.55 12.45
C LEU A 199 8.74 28.57 13.35
N SER A 200 8.46 29.87 13.26
CA SER A 200 9.03 30.86 14.20
C SER A 200 8.42 30.72 15.59
N TYR A 201 9.26 30.74 16.63
CA TYR A 201 8.79 30.77 18.03
C TYR A 201 8.20 32.14 18.38
N GLN A 202 7.09 32.13 19.13
CA GLN A 202 6.49 33.32 19.71
C GLN A 202 6.55 33.17 21.24
N ALA A 203 7.23 34.12 21.91
CA ALA A 203 7.20 34.21 23.36
C ALA A 203 5.79 34.60 23.85
N ASP A 204 5.51 34.34 25.13
CA ASP A 204 4.25 34.78 25.73
C ASP A 204 4.10 36.31 25.65
N GLN A 205 2.88 36.75 25.38
CA GLN A 205 2.53 38.17 25.26
C GLN A 205 1.64 38.65 26.41
N SER A 206 1.46 37.83 27.45
CA SER A 206 0.86 38.27 28.69
C SER A 206 1.81 39.26 29.35
N GLY A 207 1.62 40.56 29.11
CA GLY A 207 2.44 41.64 29.65
C GLY A 207 2.25 41.85 31.16
N VAL A 208 2.26 40.77 31.93
CA VAL A 208 1.94 40.72 33.35
C VAL A 208 3.26 40.66 34.12
N TYR A 209 3.66 41.78 34.72
CA TYR A 209 4.85 41.87 35.57
C TYR A 209 4.45 42.17 37.03
N HIS A 210 5.21 41.61 37.97
CA HIS A 210 4.92 41.70 39.40
C HIS A 210 5.44 43.04 39.97
N GLU A 211 4.56 43.99 40.31
CA GLU A 211 4.96 45.21 41.04
C GLU A 211 5.01 44.98 42.57
N ARG A 212 5.93 45.65 43.27
CA ARG A 212 5.94 45.74 44.75
C ARG A 212 4.71 46.55 45.18
N GLY A 213 3.61 45.85 45.42
CA GLY A 213 2.30 46.44 45.73
C GLY A 213 1.11 45.57 45.33
N GLY A 214 1.32 44.46 44.62
CA GLY A 214 0.27 43.47 44.34
C GLY A 214 -0.67 43.82 43.18
N TRP A 215 -0.33 44.82 42.37
CA TRP A 215 -1.07 45.18 41.16
C TRP A 215 -0.32 44.69 39.93
N LEU A 216 -1.06 44.05 39.01
CA LEU A 216 -0.59 43.66 37.69
C LEU A 216 -1.17 44.66 36.68
N LYS A 217 -0.33 45.42 35.97
CA LYS A 217 -0.76 46.27 34.85
C LYS A 217 -0.42 45.61 33.53
N GLY A 218 -1.44 45.31 32.71
CA GLY A 218 -1.30 44.84 31.34
C GLY A 218 -2.36 45.46 30.43
N HIS A 219 -1.98 45.87 29.23
CA HIS A 219 -2.84 46.50 28.23
C HIS A 219 -3.48 45.42 27.35
N HIS A 220 -4.63 44.87 27.74
CA HIS A 220 -5.40 43.97 26.89
C HIS A 220 -6.86 44.45 26.81
N SER A 221 -7.24 45.05 25.68
CA SER A 221 -8.65 45.28 25.34
C SER A 221 -9.32 43.93 25.14
N GLY A 222 -10.32 43.59 25.96
CA GLY A 222 -11.26 42.50 25.67
C GLY A 222 -11.33 41.30 26.63
N MET A 223 -10.71 41.31 27.81
CA MET A 223 -10.86 40.21 28.79
C MET A 223 -11.10 40.77 30.21
N PRO A 224 -12.30 40.68 30.78
CA PRO A 224 -12.57 41.01 32.17
C PRO A 224 -12.41 39.76 33.05
N TYR A 225 -11.24 39.54 33.65
CA TYR A 225 -11.08 39.28 35.11
C TYR A 225 -9.64 38.97 35.50
N TRP A 226 -9.35 39.40 36.71
CA TRP A 226 -8.12 39.37 37.50
C TRP A 226 -8.17 38.19 38.47
N ALA A 227 -7.01 37.70 38.95
CA ALA A 227 -6.94 36.87 40.15
C ALA A 227 -5.91 37.49 41.10
N GLN A 228 -6.37 38.10 42.18
CA GLN A 228 -5.52 38.52 43.29
C GLN A 228 -5.10 37.29 44.11
N GLY A 229 -3.81 37.20 44.43
CA GLY A 229 -3.28 36.27 45.44
C GLY A 229 -3.09 34.82 44.99
N SER A 230 -3.15 34.52 43.70
CA SER A 230 -3.05 33.14 43.22
C SER A 230 -1.70 32.87 42.54
N THR A 231 -1.06 31.77 42.91
CA THR A 231 0.03 31.12 42.16
C THR A 231 -0.51 30.38 40.92
N THR A 232 -1.75 30.67 40.51
CA THR A 232 -2.49 29.88 39.53
C THR A 232 -2.09 30.28 38.13
N GLU A 233 -1.72 29.25 37.37
CA GLU A 233 -1.41 29.31 35.95
C GLU A 233 -2.49 30.06 35.15
N MET A 234 -2.08 31.14 34.46
CA MET A 234 -2.96 31.95 33.58
C MET A 234 -3.06 31.40 32.15
N ARG A 235 -2.47 30.22 31.87
CA ARG A 235 -2.63 29.55 30.57
C ARG A 235 -4.04 28.92 30.50
N PRO A 236 -4.65 28.83 29.31
CA PRO A 236 -5.84 28.00 29.14
C PRO A 236 -5.60 26.60 29.72
N LYS A 237 -6.60 26.06 30.43
CA LYS A 237 -6.56 24.66 30.91
C LYS A 237 -6.26 23.76 29.71
N ASN A 238 -5.17 23.01 29.78
CA ASN A 238 -4.70 22.16 28.70
C ASN A 238 -4.28 20.78 29.23
N ILE A 239 -4.13 19.84 28.31
CA ILE A 239 -3.59 18.51 28.59
C ILE A 239 -2.31 18.31 27.78
N ALA A 240 -1.27 17.80 28.43
CA ALA A 240 0.03 17.60 27.79
C ALA A 240 0.01 16.34 26.90
N PHE A 241 0.31 16.54 25.62
CA PHE A 241 0.60 15.49 24.65
C PHE A 241 2.02 15.72 24.11
N ASN A 242 2.68 14.64 23.68
CA ASN A 242 3.85 14.79 22.82
C ASN A 242 3.41 15.25 21.43
N TYR A 243 4.29 15.97 20.74
CA TYR A 243 4.21 16.08 19.29
C TYR A 243 5.16 15.06 18.66
N ILE A 244 4.62 14.20 17.80
CA ILE A 244 5.38 13.26 16.99
C ILE A 244 5.21 13.59 15.51
N VAL A 245 6.15 13.14 14.69
CA VAL A 245 6.07 13.27 13.24
C VAL A 245 6.32 11.92 12.60
N LYS A 246 5.58 11.59 11.54
CA LYS A 246 5.85 10.40 10.73
C LYS A 246 7.20 10.57 10.04
N ALA A 247 8.09 9.59 10.17
CA ALA A 247 9.43 9.64 9.59
C ALA A 247 9.49 9.02 8.18
N SER A 248 8.65 8.01 7.91
CA SER A 248 8.61 7.26 6.65
C SER A 248 7.26 6.66 6.39
#